data_AF-A0A7W0TGS7-F1
#
_entry.id   AF-A0A7W0TGS7-F1
#
_cell.length_a   1.000
_cell.length_b   1.000
_cell.length_c   1.000
_cell.angle_alpha   90.00
_cell.angle_beta   90.00
_cell.angle_gamma   90.00
#
_symmetry.space_group_name_H-M   'P 1'
#
loop_
_entity.id
_entity.type
_entity.pdbx_description
1 polymer ?
#
loop_
_entity_poly.entity_id
_entity_poly.type
_entity_poly.pdbx_seq_one_letter_code
_entity_poly.pdbx_strand_id
1 'polypeptide(L)'
;MTRAANLRPHRLMLRRLTLALLLTVCAALGVPALVAQAHAARSCSLAGQERALGPTYVTSLRAAGTGCRAGKRLVRSFYRCRVEQGGKDGRCTDRVRGFDCAEQRSNVIETQYDARVKCRKGSVSVTHDYTQFT
;
A
#
# COMPACT_ATOMS: atom_id res chain seq x y z
N MET A 1 -1.83 66.73 -14.46
CA MET A 1 -3.28 66.53 -14.32
C MET A 1 -3.82 65.88 -15.58
N THR A 2 -4.04 64.56 -15.58
CA THR A 2 -4.92 63.89 -16.56
C THR A 2 -5.33 62.55 -15.98
N ARG A 3 -6.65 62.36 -15.86
CA ARG A 3 -7.33 61.20 -15.30
C ARG A 3 -8.20 60.63 -16.42
N ALA A 4 -8.63 59.39 -16.19
CA ALA A 4 -9.71 58.66 -16.84
C ALA A 4 -9.31 57.79 -18.05
N ALA A 5 -9.89 56.62 -18.26
CA ALA A 5 -10.64 55.70 -17.41
C ALA A 5 -10.80 54.40 -18.24
N ASN A 6 -10.64 53.26 -17.58
CA ASN A 6 -11.01 51.93 -18.08
C ASN A 6 -12.51 51.87 -18.42
N LEU A 7 -12.89 51.04 -19.40
CA LEU A 7 -13.98 50.06 -19.28
C LEU A 7 -14.00 49.05 -20.45
N ARG A 8 -14.56 47.89 -20.15
CA ARG A 8 -14.23 46.54 -20.60
C ARG A 8 -15.15 46.01 -21.73
N PRO A 9 -14.84 44.83 -22.30
CA PRO A 9 -15.30 44.35 -23.60
C PRO A 9 -16.55 43.46 -23.51
N HIS A 10 -17.29 43.30 -24.62
CA HIS A 10 -18.03 42.10 -25.03
C HIS A 10 -19.10 42.44 -26.07
N ARG A 11 -18.92 42.03 -27.34
CA ARG A 11 -19.99 41.64 -28.30
C ARG A 11 -19.29 40.84 -29.42
N LEU A 12 -18.94 39.55 -29.30
CA LEU A 12 -19.79 38.39 -29.03
C LEU A 12 -21.00 38.31 -29.97
N MET A 13 -20.82 38.42 -31.30
CA MET A 13 -21.91 38.19 -32.25
C MET A 13 -21.49 38.01 -33.73
N LEU A 14 -20.32 37.48 -34.08
CA LEU A 14 -20.04 37.24 -35.50
C LEU A 14 -19.01 36.14 -35.77
N ARG A 15 -19.47 34.90 -35.88
CA ARG A 15 -18.90 33.81 -36.72
C ARG A 15 -19.57 32.48 -36.35
N ARG A 16 -20.88 32.41 -36.57
CA ARG A 16 -21.56 31.13 -36.80
C ARG A 16 -21.43 30.82 -38.30
N LEU A 17 -21.24 29.54 -38.61
CA LEU A 17 -21.12 28.93 -39.94
C LEU A 17 -19.75 28.99 -40.62
N THR A 18 -18.92 28.01 -40.32
CA THR A 18 -18.34 27.15 -41.37
C THR A 18 -18.22 25.73 -40.81
N LEU A 19 -18.79 24.82 -41.58
CA LEU A 19 -19.06 23.41 -41.36
C LEU A 19 -17.92 22.61 -42.01
N ALA A 20 -17.28 21.66 -41.31
CA ALA A 20 -16.61 20.46 -41.86
C ALA A 20 -15.74 19.82 -40.77
N LEU A 21 -16.20 18.73 -40.16
CA LEU A 21 -15.86 17.36 -40.55
C LEU A 21 -14.44 16.95 -40.12
N LEU A 22 -14.34 16.39 -38.92
CA LEU A 22 -13.33 15.38 -38.57
C LEU A 22 -13.90 14.47 -37.48
N LEU A 23 -14.79 13.58 -37.93
CA LEU A 23 -15.08 12.30 -37.28
C LEU A 23 -13.84 11.41 -37.42
N THR A 24 -12.86 11.58 -36.52
CA THR A 24 -11.75 10.62 -36.40
C THR A 24 -12.22 9.42 -35.60
N VAL A 25 -12.45 8.33 -36.33
CA VAL A 25 -12.65 6.96 -35.87
C VAL A 25 -11.49 6.55 -34.96
N CYS A 26 -11.69 6.58 -33.63
CA CYS A 26 -10.86 5.78 -32.73
C CYS A 26 -11.42 4.37 -32.73
N ALA A 27 -10.86 3.56 -33.63
CA ALA A 27 -11.06 2.13 -33.70
C ALA A 27 -10.94 1.50 -32.31
N ALA A 28 -11.83 0.54 -32.05
CA ALA A 28 -11.91 -0.27 -30.86
C ALA A 28 -10.59 -0.99 -30.54
N LEU A 29 -9.68 -0.30 -29.85
CA LEU A 29 -8.63 -0.97 -29.09
C LEU A 29 -9.29 -1.45 -27.81
N GLY A 30 -9.73 -2.71 -27.82
CA GLY A 30 -10.19 -3.42 -26.64
C GLY A 30 -9.08 -3.36 -25.59
N VAL A 31 -9.19 -2.41 -24.67
CA VAL A 31 -8.34 -2.36 -23.48
C VAL A 31 -8.67 -3.64 -22.72
N PRO A 32 -7.74 -4.58 -22.54
CA PRO A 32 -8.01 -5.71 -21.66
C PRO A 32 -8.29 -5.10 -20.30
N ALA A 33 -9.54 -5.17 -19.87
CA ALA A 33 -9.90 -4.86 -18.50
C ALA A 33 -9.09 -5.83 -17.64
N LEU A 34 -8.03 -5.32 -17.00
CA LEU A 34 -7.32 -6.03 -15.94
C LEU A 34 -8.35 -6.24 -14.83
N VAL A 35 -9.09 -7.34 -14.91
CA VAL A 35 -10.01 -7.77 -13.86
C VAL A 35 -9.14 -8.04 -12.65
N ALA A 36 -9.18 -7.12 -11.68
CA ALA A 36 -8.51 -7.32 -10.41
C ALA A 36 -9.16 -8.54 -9.75
N GLN A 37 -8.52 -9.70 -9.87
CA GLN A 37 -8.93 -10.88 -9.13
C GLN A 37 -8.70 -10.60 -7.65
N ALA A 38 -9.78 -10.21 -6.97
CA ALA A 38 -9.78 -10.00 -5.54
C ALA A 38 -9.60 -11.36 -4.86
N HIS A 39 -8.35 -11.73 -4.59
CA HIS A 39 -8.07 -12.88 -3.75
C HIS A 39 -8.50 -12.54 -2.33
N ALA A 40 -9.52 -13.25 -1.85
CA ALA A 40 -9.99 -13.17 -0.47
C ALA A 40 -8.81 -13.31 0.51
N ALA A 41 -8.92 -12.60 1.64
CA ALA A 41 -7.94 -12.73 2.70
C ALA A 41 -7.91 -14.18 3.20
N ARG A 42 -6.73 -14.78 3.23
CA ARG A 42 -6.51 -16.14 3.74
C ARG A 42 -5.57 -16.14 4.92
N SER A 43 -5.87 -16.99 5.88
CA SER A 43 -4.93 -17.37 6.93
C SER A 43 -3.85 -18.27 6.36
N CYS A 44 -2.61 -18.06 6.79
CA CYS A 44 -1.46 -18.82 6.34
C CYS A 44 -0.97 -19.71 7.47
N SER A 45 -0.80 -21.00 7.18
CA SER A 45 -0.20 -21.93 8.15
C SER A 45 1.22 -21.49 8.50
N LEU A 46 1.52 -21.46 9.80
CA LEU A 46 2.83 -21.15 10.36
C LEU A 46 3.54 -22.37 10.94
N ALA A 47 2.92 -23.56 10.90
CA ALA A 47 3.39 -24.76 11.57
C ALA A 47 4.89 -25.01 11.33
N GLY A 48 5.67 -24.99 12.42
CA GLY A 48 7.11 -25.23 12.43
C GLY A 48 7.96 -24.06 11.91
N GLN A 49 7.36 -22.89 11.71
CA GLN A 49 8.02 -21.70 11.18
C GLN A 49 7.80 -20.45 12.03
N GLU A 50 7.09 -20.55 13.15
CA GLU A 50 6.69 -19.44 14.03
C GLU A 50 7.91 -18.59 14.46
N ARG A 51 9.02 -19.27 14.79
CA ARG A 51 10.31 -18.65 15.16
C ARG A 51 11.30 -18.49 13.99
N ALA A 52 11.00 -19.08 12.83
CA ALA A 52 11.88 -19.06 11.66
C ALA A 52 11.63 -17.85 10.73
N LEU A 53 10.66 -17.00 11.08
CA LEU A 53 10.31 -15.82 10.29
C LEU A 53 11.04 -14.55 10.74
N GLY A 54 11.64 -14.54 11.94
CA GLY A 54 12.35 -13.39 12.50
C GLY A 54 12.76 -13.65 13.95
N PRO A 55 13.21 -12.62 14.69
CA PRO A 55 13.64 -12.75 16.09
C PRO A 55 12.49 -12.94 17.10
N THR A 56 11.24 -13.02 16.63
CA THR A 56 10.03 -13.08 17.44
C THR A 56 9.24 -14.36 17.19
N TYR A 57 8.24 -14.61 18.04
CA TYR A 57 7.27 -15.67 17.82
C TYR A 57 6.06 -15.16 17.03
N VAL A 58 5.96 -15.50 15.73
CA VAL A 58 4.81 -15.10 14.89
C VAL A 58 3.62 -16.00 15.22
N THR A 59 2.52 -15.42 15.71
CA THR A 59 1.32 -16.13 16.15
C THR A 59 0.24 -16.21 15.07
N SER A 60 0.25 -15.28 14.12
CA SER A 60 -0.74 -15.26 13.03
C SER A 60 -0.16 -14.63 11.77
N LEU A 61 -0.63 -15.08 10.60
CA LEU A 61 -0.33 -14.48 9.31
C LEU A 61 -1.55 -14.56 8.40
N ARG A 62 -1.99 -13.41 7.88
CA ARG A 62 -3.05 -13.28 6.89
C ARG A 62 -2.54 -12.54 5.66
N ALA A 63 -2.91 -13.02 4.48
CA ALA A 63 -2.54 -12.42 3.20
C ALA A 63 -3.78 -12.24 2.31
N ALA A 64 -3.99 -11.04 1.80
CA ALA A 64 -5.05 -10.68 0.86
C ALA A 64 -4.44 -10.12 -0.42
N GLY A 65 -4.98 -10.50 -1.59
CA GLY A 65 -4.37 -10.13 -2.88
C GLY A 65 -3.00 -10.79 -3.15
N THR A 66 -2.55 -11.73 -2.31
CA THR A 66 -1.27 -12.42 -2.49
C THR A 66 -1.23 -13.83 -1.87
N GLY A 67 -0.13 -14.55 -2.07
CA GLY A 67 0.12 -15.90 -1.55
C GLY A 67 0.81 -15.93 -0.19
N CYS A 68 0.57 -16.99 0.58
CA CYS A 68 1.23 -17.20 1.88
C CYS A 68 2.75 -17.22 1.79
N ARG A 69 3.31 -17.77 0.70
CA ARG A 69 4.76 -17.71 0.44
C ARG A 69 5.25 -16.27 0.30
N ALA A 70 4.50 -15.41 -0.39
CA ALA A 70 4.83 -13.99 -0.51
C ALA A 70 4.68 -13.27 0.84
N GLY A 71 3.59 -13.55 1.57
CA GLY A 71 3.38 -13.04 2.93
C GLY A 71 4.54 -13.37 3.87
N LYS A 72 4.95 -14.64 3.98
CA LYS A 72 6.09 -15.06 4.81
C LYS A 72 7.40 -14.37 4.43
N ARG A 73 7.66 -14.15 3.13
CA ARG A 73 8.84 -13.39 2.69
C ARG A 73 8.78 -11.92 3.10
N LEU A 74 7.60 -11.32 3.07
CA LEU A 74 7.41 -9.94 3.52
C LEU A 74 7.63 -9.83 5.02
N VAL A 75 7.10 -10.77 5.82
CA VAL A 75 7.34 -10.86 7.27
C VAL A 75 8.85 -10.92 7.57
N ARG A 76 9.60 -11.81 6.90
CA ARG A 76 11.07 -11.86 7.06
C ARG A 76 11.76 -10.54 6.73
N SER A 77 11.31 -9.86 5.69
CA SER A 77 11.89 -8.58 5.27
C SER A 77 11.57 -7.47 6.28
N PHE A 78 10.38 -7.51 6.88
CA PHE A 78 9.99 -6.59 7.94
C PHE A 78 10.87 -6.76 9.18
N TYR A 79 11.11 -8.00 9.61
CA TYR A 79 12.02 -8.24 10.73
C TYR A 79 13.46 -7.84 10.44
N ARG A 80 13.94 -8.03 9.20
CA ARG A 80 15.25 -7.53 8.81
C ARG A 80 15.35 -6.01 8.97
N CYS A 81 14.35 -5.27 8.48
CA CYS A 81 14.28 -3.82 8.66
C CYS A 81 14.32 -3.42 10.15
N ARG A 82 13.57 -4.11 11.01
CA ARG A 82 13.61 -3.85 12.47
C ARG A 82 15.02 -4.03 13.05
N VAL A 83 15.68 -5.14 12.68
CA VAL A 83 17.03 -5.45 13.15
C VAL A 83 18.03 -4.40 12.67
N GLU A 84 17.93 -3.96 11.41
CA GLU A 84 18.76 -2.90 10.83
C GLU A 84 18.56 -1.54 11.52
N GLN A 85 17.34 -1.21 11.95
CA GLN A 85 17.02 0.08 12.58
C GLN A 85 17.24 0.13 14.10
N GLY A 86 17.34 -1.01 14.78
CA GLY A 86 17.50 -1.00 16.24
C GLY A 86 17.53 -2.38 16.90
N GLY A 87 17.96 -3.42 16.18
CA GLY A 87 18.02 -4.77 16.71
C GLY A 87 16.64 -5.38 16.98
N LYS A 88 16.56 -6.22 18.02
CA LYS A 88 15.31 -6.92 18.37
C LYS A 88 14.19 -5.94 18.75
N ASP A 89 14.50 -4.83 19.39
CA ASP A 89 13.50 -3.85 19.85
C ASP A 89 13.22 -2.74 18.84
N GLY A 90 14.02 -2.70 17.76
CA GLY A 90 13.88 -1.77 16.66
C GLY A 90 12.49 -1.77 16.04
N ARG A 91 12.12 -0.63 15.48
CA ARG A 91 10.91 -0.46 14.66
C ARG A 91 11.34 -0.40 13.20
N CYS A 92 10.41 -0.68 12.29
CA CYS A 92 10.65 -0.44 10.87
C CYS A 92 9.81 0.77 10.46
N THR A 93 10.47 1.87 10.12
CA THR A 93 9.83 3.10 9.61
C THR A 93 9.84 3.18 8.08
N ASP A 94 10.67 2.35 7.42
CA ASP A 94 10.83 2.35 5.98
C ASP A 94 9.86 1.44 5.24
N ARG A 95 9.79 1.61 3.92
CA ARG A 95 9.05 0.71 3.05
C ARG A 95 9.72 -0.65 2.96
N VAL A 96 8.96 -1.71 3.25
CA VAL A 96 9.45 -3.08 3.19
C VAL A 96 9.03 -3.71 1.85
N ARG A 97 9.98 -3.89 0.92
CA ARG A 97 9.70 -4.40 -0.44
C ARG A 97 8.63 -3.58 -1.19
N GLY A 98 8.58 -2.27 -0.91
CA GLY A 98 7.58 -1.36 -1.45
C GLY A 98 6.20 -1.48 -0.80
N PHE A 99 6.09 -2.15 0.35
CA PHE A 99 4.90 -2.10 1.21
C PHE A 99 5.08 -1.03 2.28
N ASP A 100 4.03 -0.27 2.54
CA ASP A 100 3.93 0.59 3.71
C ASP A 100 3.46 -0.29 4.89
N CYS A 101 4.33 -0.47 5.88
CA CYS A 101 4.09 -1.31 7.05
C CYS A 101 3.88 -0.46 8.30
N ALA A 102 2.80 -0.72 9.02
CA ALA A 102 2.52 -0.11 10.32
C ALA A 102 2.57 -1.19 11.40
N GLU A 103 3.41 -0.97 12.41
CA GLU A 103 3.51 -1.79 13.62
C GLU A 103 2.79 -1.12 14.77
N GLN A 104 1.90 -1.86 15.43
CA GLN A 104 1.26 -1.47 16.67
C GLN A 104 1.63 -2.48 17.76
N ARG A 105 2.26 -1.99 18.84
CA ARG A 105 2.62 -2.79 20.02
C ARG A 105 1.53 -2.65 21.09
N SER A 106 1.29 -3.73 21.82
CA SER A 106 0.31 -3.84 22.90
C SER A 106 0.83 -4.79 23.97
N ASN A 107 0.16 -4.84 25.13
CA ASN A 107 0.52 -5.73 26.25
C ASN A 107 2.00 -5.62 26.63
N VAL A 108 2.53 -4.39 26.66
CA VAL A 108 3.95 -4.13 26.91
C VAL A 108 4.22 -4.25 28.40
N ILE A 109 5.06 -5.21 28.77
CA ILE A 109 5.64 -5.37 30.10
C ILE A 109 7.16 -5.48 29.97
N GLU A 110 7.87 -5.54 31.09
CA GLU A 110 9.35 -5.53 31.12
C GLU A 110 9.98 -6.68 30.32
N THR A 111 9.33 -7.85 30.29
CA THR A 111 9.87 -9.10 29.71
C THR A 111 9.22 -9.53 28.40
N GLN A 112 8.12 -8.88 27.99
CA GLN A 112 7.48 -9.19 26.71
C GLN A 112 6.55 -8.07 26.20
N TYR A 113 6.22 -8.15 24.92
CA TYR A 113 5.10 -7.45 24.34
C TYR A 113 4.50 -8.20 23.15
N ASP A 114 3.25 -7.89 22.83
CA ASP A 114 2.58 -8.33 21.61
C ASP A 114 2.60 -7.22 20.57
N ALA A 115 2.52 -7.59 19.30
CA ALA A 115 2.39 -6.62 18.23
C ALA A 115 1.61 -7.14 17.04
N ARG A 116 0.91 -6.21 16.40
CA ARG A 116 0.26 -6.39 15.10
C ARG A 116 0.96 -5.54 14.06
N VAL A 117 1.30 -6.15 12.94
CA VAL A 117 1.91 -5.47 11.80
C VAL A 117 1.01 -5.61 10.60
N LYS A 118 0.69 -4.48 9.97
CA LYS A 118 -0.09 -4.44 8.73
C LYS A 118 0.71 -3.77 7.63
N CYS A 119 1.05 -4.54 6.61
CA CYS A 119 1.74 -4.08 5.42
C CYS A 119 0.76 -3.98 4.25
N ARG A 120 0.77 -2.87 3.52
CA ARG A 120 -0.09 -2.64 2.35
C ARG A 120 0.71 -2.16 1.13
N LYS A 121 0.28 -2.60 -0.05
CA LYS A 121 0.78 -2.13 -1.36
C LYS A 121 -0.37 -2.21 -2.37
N GLY A 122 -0.99 -1.08 -2.69
CA GLY A 122 -2.21 -1.05 -3.49
C GLY A 122 -3.32 -1.91 -2.86
N SER A 123 -3.89 -2.84 -3.64
CA SER A 123 -4.90 -3.80 -3.18
C SER A 123 -4.35 -4.99 -2.39
N VAL A 124 -3.03 -5.14 -2.30
CA VAL A 124 -2.39 -6.25 -1.56
C VAL A 124 -2.19 -5.86 -0.11
N SER A 125 -2.56 -6.75 0.81
CA SER A 125 -2.26 -6.57 2.23
C SER A 125 -1.78 -7.86 2.89
N VAL A 126 -0.85 -7.70 3.83
CA VAL A 126 -0.32 -8.78 4.66
C VAL A 126 -0.35 -8.28 6.10
N THR A 127 -1.05 -9.02 6.96
CA THR A 127 -1.13 -8.74 8.39
C THR A 127 -0.52 -9.92 9.15
N HIS A 128 0.34 -9.64 10.12
CA HIS A 128 0.82 -10.68 11.03
C HIS A 128 0.81 -10.17 12.47
N ASP A 129 0.61 -11.10 13.39
CA ASP A 129 0.71 -10.86 14.83
C ASP A 129 1.94 -11.61 15.35
N TYR A 130 2.63 -11.04 16.33
CA TYR A 130 3.77 -11.69 16.96
C TYR A 130 3.89 -11.31 18.44
N THR A 131 4.56 -12.18 19.20
CA THR A 131 5.01 -11.92 20.58
C THR A 131 6.53 -11.83 20.61
N GLN A 132 7.06 -10.81 21.26
CA GLN A 132 8.49 -10.60 21.50
C GLN A 132 8.77 -10.79 22.99
N PHE A 133 9.78 -11.58 23.30
CA PHE A 133 10.38 -11.63 24.64
C PHE A 133 11.60 -10.71 24.65
N THR A 134 11.70 -9.86 25.67
CA THR A 134 12.78 -8.87 25.86
C THR A 134 13.85 -9.36 26.82
#